data_AF-A0A8T1VNS0-F1
#
_entry.id   AF-A0A8T1VNS0-F1
#
_cell.length_a   1.000
_cell.length_b   1.000
_cell.length_c   1.000
_cell.angle_alpha   90.00
_cell.angle_beta   90.00
_cell.angle_gamma   90.00
#
_symmetry.space_group_name_H-M   'P 1'
#
loop_
_entity.id
_entity.type
_entity.pdbx_description
1 polymer ?
#
loop_
_entity_poly.entity_id
_entity_poly.type
_entity_poly.pdbx_seq_one_letter_code
_entity_poly.pdbx_strand_id
1 'polypeptide(L)'
;MEFRDCLGDDESILLRVRHFMVKSWTLDERQAAVASDEFYKSVSKNLGTCQVWADTNDATKAESSMNTRDVMVEEKYYYAGGSGRYMFDYDIKAVLKKISDSINMFDIDRLRALFSLPGTNTQVFAVISRYAAALIALHYWKEQIQLFRSPFSSNINAHQDNSKLDIAFYTRLRTEKLAVLNDAGQEITSWGPCHVAEWYSIPMTLHSEATWIKPTQWNVGGFDAIMLCKLDFCVCFVVVTSELQQPFHIKHFSEWIEKFMRSSVGFRVKKLEIFFVVEANCFSDFHIYPVSGKGLLSAFGWPEGEEVERAQIVGLRG
;
A
#
# COMPACT_ATOMS: atom_id res chain seq x y z
N MET A 1 -13.59 -19.77 -22.08
CA MET A 1 -12.74 -18.58 -21.97
C MET A 1 -11.55 -18.83 -22.89
N GLU A 2 -11.53 -18.26 -24.09
CA GLU A 2 -10.40 -18.44 -25.01
C GLU A 2 -9.24 -17.55 -24.54
N PHE A 3 -8.17 -18.17 -24.05
CA PHE A 3 -6.90 -17.49 -23.84
C PHE A 3 -6.26 -17.28 -25.22
N ARG A 4 -6.44 -16.09 -25.81
CA ARG A 4 -5.67 -15.69 -27.00
C ARG A 4 -4.25 -15.38 -26.58
N ASP A 5 -3.29 -15.92 -27.33
CA ASP A 5 -1.85 -15.78 -27.13
C ASP A 5 -1.46 -14.35 -26.72
N CYS A 6 -0.96 -14.20 -25.50
CA CYS A 6 -0.34 -12.97 -25.04
C CYS A 6 1.08 -12.91 -25.62
N LEU A 7 1.38 -11.90 -26.43
CA LEU A 7 2.75 -11.60 -26.88
C LEU A 7 3.70 -11.56 -25.67
N GLY A 8 4.85 -12.22 -25.78
CA GLY A 8 5.89 -12.18 -24.76
C GLY A 8 6.46 -10.77 -24.58
N ASP A 9 7.02 -10.46 -23.41
CA ASP A 9 7.55 -9.11 -23.13
C ASP A 9 8.66 -8.70 -24.11
N ASP A 10 9.56 -9.61 -24.46
CA ASP A 10 10.64 -9.35 -25.40
C ASP A 10 10.10 -9.02 -26.79
N GLU A 11 9.03 -9.71 -27.20
CA GLU A 11 8.33 -9.46 -28.45
C GLU A 11 7.59 -8.12 -28.40
N SER A 12 6.99 -7.75 -27.27
CA SER A 12 6.33 -6.46 -27.06
C SER A 12 7.31 -5.28 -27.11
N ILE A 13 8.52 -5.46 -26.57
CA ILE A 13 9.62 -4.48 -26.61
C ILE A 13 10.13 -4.31 -28.04
N LEU A 14 10.36 -5.43 -28.75
CA LEU A 14 10.79 -5.44 -30.15
C LEU A 14 9.75 -4.79 -31.08
N LEU A 15 8.47 -5.07 -30.83
CA LEU A 15 7.35 -4.53 -31.60
C LEU A 15 6.95 -3.10 -31.17
N ARG A 16 7.64 -2.51 -30.18
CA ARG A 16 7.31 -1.21 -29.58
C ARG A 16 5.83 -1.12 -29.19
N VAL A 17 5.24 -2.22 -28.74
CA VAL A 17 3.84 -2.24 -28.31
C VAL A 17 3.77 -1.39 -27.05
N ARG A 18 3.24 -0.17 -27.19
CA ARG A 18 3.09 0.78 -26.08
C ARG A 18 1.84 0.52 -25.24
N HIS A 19 0.84 -0.15 -25.82
CA HIS A 19 -0.45 -0.37 -25.17
C HIS A 19 -0.96 -1.77 -25.49
N PHE A 20 -1.37 -2.48 -24.44
CA PHE A 20 -2.19 -3.68 -24.57
C PHE A 20 -3.58 -3.35 -24.07
N MET A 21 -4.58 -3.41 -24.96
CA MET A 21 -5.97 -3.35 -24.56
C MET A 21 -6.42 -4.76 -24.16
N VAL A 22 -6.42 -5.02 -22.87
CA VAL A 22 -6.97 -6.24 -22.29
C VAL A 22 -8.09 -5.82 -21.36
N LYS A 23 -9.23 -6.54 -21.39
CA LYS A 23 -10.24 -6.36 -20.35
C LYS A 23 -9.59 -6.72 -19.03
N SER A 24 -9.26 -5.72 -18.23
CA SER A 24 -8.66 -5.95 -16.93
C SER A 24 -9.73 -6.41 -15.94
N TRP A 25 -9.34 -7.32 -15.06
CA TRP A 25 -10.21 -7.90 -14.05
C TRP A 25 -10.26 -7.01 -12.80
N THR A 26 -11.34 -7.09 -12.03
CA THR A 26 -11.43 -6.57 -10.65
C THR A 26 -10.70 -7.50 -9.67
N LEU A 27 -10.53 -7.08 -8.41
CA LEU A 27 -9.99 -7.97 -7.38
C LEU A 27 -10.89 -9.20 -7.18
N ASP A 28 -12.21 -8.98 -7.07
CA ASP A 28 -13.22 -10.03 -6.95
C ASP A 28 -13.17 -11.03 -8.13
N GLU A 29 -13.02 -10.53 -9.36
CA GLU A 29 -12.89 -11.39 -10.54
C GLU A 29 -11.61 -12.25 -10.49
N ARG A 30 -10.52 -11.73 -9.93
CA ARG A 30 -9.27 -12.51 -9.73
C ARG A 30 -9.44 -13.56 -8.63
N GLN A 31 -10.07 -13.21 -7.52
CA GLN A 31 -10.39 -14.14 -6.43
C GLN A 31 -11.30 -15.27 -6.93
N ALA A 32 -12.35 -14.92 -7.69
CA ALA A 32 -13.22 -15.88 -8.35
C ALA A 32 -12.46 -16.78 -9.35
N ALA A 33 -11.48 -16.24 -10.09
CA ALA A 33 -10.66 -17.05 -11.00
C ALA A 33 -9.80 -18.08 -10.26
N VAL A 34 -9.14 -17.69 -9.15
CA VAL A 34 -8.31 -18.62 -8.36
C VAL A 34 -9.13 -19.58 -7.50
N ALA A 35 -10.44 -19.37 -7.35
CA ALA A 35 -11.33 -20.38 -6.79
C ALA A 35 -11.36 -21.66 -7.63
N SER A 36 -11.10 -21.58 -8.95
CA SER A 36 -10.90 -22.76 -9.79
C SER A 36 -9.55 -23.43 -9.50
N ASP A 37 -9.59 -24.71 -9.10
CA ASP A 37 -8.39 -25.51 -8.82
C ASP A 37 -7.45 -25.64 -10.00
N GLU A 38 -8.00 -25.80 -11.21
CA GLU A 38 -7.21 -25.95 -12.43
C GLU A 38 -6.45 -24.66 -12.75
N PHE A 39 -7.15 -23.52 -12.72
CA PHE A 39 -6.53 -22.23 -12.93
C PHE A 39 -5.51 -21.91 -11.83
N TYR A 40 -5.87 -22.10 -10.56
CA TYR A 40 -4.95 -21.87 -9.45
C TYR A 40 -3.67 -22.70 -9.59
N LYS A 41 -3.77 -23.98 -9.96
CA LYS A 41 -2.58 -24.83 -10.17
C LYS A 41 -1.66 -24.29 -11.26
N SER A 42 -2.18 -23.66 -12.30
CA SER A 42 -1.36 -23.11 -13.38
C SER A 42 -0.64 -21.81 -12.99
N VAL A 43 -1.22 -21.01 -12.10
CA VAL A 43 -0.68 -19.69 -11.70
C VAL A 43 -0.08 -19.63 -10.29
N SER A 44 -0.26 -20.65 -9.46
CA SER A 44 0.11 -20.64 -8.03
C SER A 44 1.59 -20.33 -7.80
N LYS A 45 2.48 -20.82 -8.67
CA LYS A 45 3.92 -20.53 -8.63
C LYS A 45 4.25 -19.03 -8.75
N ASN A 46 3.35 -18.27 -9.40
CA ASN A 46 3.51 -16.84 -9.61
C ASN A 46 2.79 -16.04 -8.51
N LEU A 47 1.68 -16.55 -7.95
CA LEU A 47 0.91 -15.91 -6.86
C LEU A 47 1.62 -15.91 -5.50
N GLY A 48 2.75 -16.63 -5.39
CA GLY A 48 3.48 -16.89 -4.15
C GLY A 48 3.76 -15.67 -3.26
N THR A 49 3.87 -15.95 -1.97
CA THR A 49 4.32 -15.01 -0.94
C THR A 49 5.76 -14.58 -1.20
N CYS A 50 6.04 -13.29 -1.12
CA CYS A 50 7.37 -12.75 -1.39
C CYS A 50 8.46 -13.43 -0.52
N GLN A 51 9.24 -14.37 -1.08
CA GLN A 51 10.39 -15.03 -0.41
C GLN A 51 11.50 -14.06 0.05
N VAL A 52 11.32 -12.75 -0.10
CA VAL A 52 12.19 -11.71 0.48
C VAL A 52 12.23 -11.79 2.02
N TRP A 53 11.39 -12.63 2.63
CA TRP A 53 11.35 -12.93 4.06
C TRP A 53 12.42 -13.92 4.57
N ALA A 54 13.26 -14.50 3.71
CA ALA A 54 14.25 -15.52 4.12
C ALA A 54 15.53 -14.95 4.75
N ASP A 55 15.80 -13.64 4.64
CA ASP A 55 17.06 -13.05 5.15
C ASP A 55 16.98 -12.62 6.63
N THR A 56 15.83 -12.79 7.29
CA THR A 56 15.75 -12.79 8.75
C THR A 56 15.88 -14.23 9.24
N ASN A 57 16.99 -14.55 9.93
CA ASN A 57 17.34 -15.85 10.52
C ASN A 57 16.33 -16.45 11.53
N ASP A 58 15.05 -16.08 11.47
CA ASP A 58 14.00 -16.64 12.31
C ASP A 58 13.15 -17.65 11.51
N ALA A 59 13.77 -18.80 11.24
CA ALA A 59 13.19 -19.93 10.52
C ALA A 59 12.04 -20.64 11.28
N THR A 60 11.42 -20.00 12.29
CA THR A 60 10.37 -20.61 13.12
C THR A 60 9.01 -19.93 13.07
N LYS A 61 8.75 -19.00 12.14
CA LYS A 61 7.42 -18.37 11.99
C LYS A 61 6.82 -18.45 10.57
N ALA A 62 6.96 -19.61 9.93
CA ALA A 62 6.25 -19.93 8.69
C ALA A 62 4.81 -20.43 8.92
N GLU A 63 4.32 -20.51 10.16
CA GLU A 63 3.02 -21.08 10.49
C GLU A 63 2.22 -20.14 11.39
N SER A 64 1.34 -19.31 10.81
CA SER A 64 -0.03 -19.02 11.28
C SER A 64 -0.66 -17.79 10.58
N SER A 65 -0.73 -17.77 9.26
CA SER A 65 -1.90 -17.19 8.59
C SER A 65 -2.37 -18.26 7.62
N MET A 66 -3.67 -18.57 7.62
CA MET A 66 -4.23 -19.44 6.59
C MET A 66 -3.93 -18.77 5.24
N ASN A 67 -2.96 -19.28 4.48
CA ASN A 67 -2.66 -18.85 3.11
C ASN A 67 -3.83 -19.30 2.21
N THR A 68 -4.96 -18.63 2.33
CA THR A 68 -6.07 -18.78 1.39
C THR A 68 -5.64 -18.18 0.05
N ARG A 69 -6.18 -18.72 -1.04
CA ARG A 69 -5.88 -18.24 -2.40
C ARG A 69 -6.17 -16.74 -2.53
N ASP A 70 -7.17 -16.27 -1.81
CA ASP A 70 -7.59 -14.87 -1.78
C ASP A 70 -6.51 -13.96 -1.19
N VAL A 71 -5.85 -14.37 -0.09
CA VAL A 71 -4.76 -13.60 0.53
C VAL A 71 -3.57 -13.47 -0.42
N MET A 72 -3.23 -14.54 -1.15
CA MET A 72 -2.15 -14.52 -2.14
C MET A 72 -2.47 -13.59 -3.32
N VAL A 73 -3.73 -13.60 -3.79
CA VAL A 73 -4.19 -12.70 -4.85
C VAL A 73 -4.19 -11.25 -4.38
N GLU A 74 -4.68 -10.99 -3.17
CA GLU A 74 -4.72 -9.64 -2.59
C GLU A 74 -3.31 -9.09 -2.38
N GLU A 75 -2.38 -9.90 -1.85
CA GLU A 75 -0.96 -9.54 -1.76
C GLU A 75 -0.39 -9.15 -3.11
N LYS A 76 -0.63 -9.99 -4.11
CA LYS A 76 -0.09 -9.73 -5.43
C LYS A 76 -0.78 -8.55 -6.10
N TYR A 77 -2.05 -8.29 -5.81
CA TYR A 77 -2.82 -7.18 -6.36
C TYR A 77 -2.24 -5.83 -5.96
N TYR A 78 -1.65 -5.71 -4.76
CA TYR A 78 -0.94 -4.50 -4.37
C TYR A 78 0.19 -4.10 -5.33
N TYR A 79 0.96 -5.08 -5.79
CA TYR A 79 2.08 -4.87 -6.70
C TYR A 79 1.65 -4.84 -8.17
N ALA A 80 0.77 -5.76 -8.57
CA ALA A 80 0.33 -5.94 -9.93
C ALA A 80 -0.74 -4.92 -10.37
N GLY A 81 -1.52 -4.42 -9.41
CA GLY A 81 -2.70 -3.60 -9.66
C GLY A 81 -3.62 -4.24 -10.69
N GLY A 82 -4.06 -3.44 -11.66
CA GLY A 82 -4.90 -3.92 -12.76
C GLY A 82 -4.19 -4.84 -13.78
N SER A 83 -2.89 -5.04 -13.72
CA SER A 83 -2.19 -5.82 -14.76
C SER A 83 -2.41 -7.33 -14.55
N GLY A 84 -3.16 -7.95 -15.47
CA GLY A 84 -3.36 -9.41 -15.48
C GLY A 84 -2.06 -10.20 -15.66
N ARG A 85 -1.13 -9.69 -16.47
CA ARG A 85 0.19 -10.30 -16.67
C ARG A 85 1.03 -10.22 -15.41
N TYR A 86 1.07 -9.06 -14.74
CA TYR A 86 1.75 -8.95 -13.45
C TYR A 86 1.09 -9.86 -12.41
N MET A 87 -0.24 -10.00 -12.45
CA MET A 87 -0.98 -10.85 -11.52
C MET A 87 -0.73 -12.35 -11.73
N PHE A 88 -0.66 -12.85 -12.96
CA PHE A 88 -0.69 -14.30 -13.21
C PHE A 88 0.55 -14.86 -13.92
N ASP A 89 1.29 -14.04 -14.68
CA ASP A 89 2.41 -14.53 -15.50
C ASP A 89 3.78 -14.35 -14.82
N TYR A 90 3.91 -13.35 -13.96
CA TYR A 90 5.18 -12.98 -13.31
C TYR A 90 5.14 -13.25 -11.81
N ASP A 91 6.23 -13.72 -11.21
CA ASP A 91 6.36 -13.69 -9.74
C ASP A 91 6.52 -12.25 -9.19
N ILE A 92 6.38 -12.07 -7.87
CA ILE A 92 6.50 -10.76 -7.23
C ILE A 92 7.85 -10.09 -7.52
N LYS A 93 8.97 -10.85 -7.53
CA LYS A 93 10.31 -10.29 -7.76
C LYS A 93 10.41 -9.69 -9.16
N ALA A 94 9.87 -10.38 -10.16
CA ALA A 94 9.81 -9.91 -11.53
C ALA A 94 8.92 -8.66 -11.67
N VAL A 95 7.76 -8.64 -11.00
CA VAL A 95 6.88 -7.45 -10.98
C VAL A 95 7.60 -6.24 -10.38
N LEU A 96 8.22 -6.40 -9.21
CA LEU A 96 8.97 -5.34 -8.54
C LEU A 96 10.09 -4.78 -9.43
N LYS A 97 10.87 -5.66 -10.05
CA LYS A 97 11.93 -5.27 -10.98
C LYS A 97 11.38 -4.47 -12.17
N LYS A 98 10.30 -4.95 -12.80
CA LYS A 98 9.68 -4.25 -13.94
C LYS A 98 9.13 -2.88 -13.58
N ILE A 99 8.54 -2.76 -12.38
CA ILE A 99 8.07 -1.47 -11.87
C ILE A 99 9.26 -0.53 -11.67
N SER A 100 10.30 -0.97 -10.97
CA SER A 100 11.51 -0.18 -10.75
C SER A 100 12.18 0.24 -12.06
N ASP A 101 12.30 -0.66 -13.03
CA ASP A 101 12.91 -0.37 -14.34
C ASP A 101 12.09 0.69 -15.09
N SER A 102 10.75 0.56 -15.11
CA SER A 102 9.87 1.52 -15.79
C SER A 102 9.93 2.90 -15.16
N ILE A 103 9.98 2.96 -13.83
CA ILE A 103 10.13 4.19 -13.05
C ILE A 103 11.48 4.85 -13.37
N ASN A 104 12.58 4.10 -13.29
CA ASN A 104 13.93 4.60 -13.60
C ASN A 104 14.08 5.10 -15.05
N MET A 105 13.37 4.46 -16.00
CA MET A 105 13.35 4.84 -17.41
C MET A 105 12.35 5.96 -17.73
N PHE A 106 11.59 6.46 -16.74
CA PHE A 106 10.51 7.43 -16.92
C PHE A 106 9.39 6.96 -17.87
N ASP A 107 9.18 5.65 -17.98
CA ASP A 107 8.17 5.03 -18.83
C ASP A 107 6.93 4.63 -18.00
N ILE A 108 6.27 5.64 -17.42
CA ILE A 108 5.08 5.45 -16.55
C ILE A 108 3.92 4.80 -17.33
N ASP A 109 3.86 4.98 -18.64
CA ASP A 109 2.82 4.39 -19.49
C ASP A 109 2.83 2.87 -19.42
N ARG A 110 3.99 2.23 -19.23
CA ARG A 110 4.10 0.77 -19.02
C ARG A 110 3.48 0.28 -17.71
N LEU A 111 3.25 1.17 -16.75
CA LEU A 111 2.67 0.83 -15.45
C LEU A 111 1.15 0.91 -15.46
N ARG A 112 0.56 1.50 -16.51
CA ARG A 112 -0.88 1.74 -16.62
C ARG A 112 -1.59 0.48 -17.12
N ALA A 113 -2.55 0.00 -16.33
CA ALA A 113 -3.58 -0.92 -16.78
C ALA A 113 -4.80 -0.12 -17.23
N LEU A 114 -5.33 -0.43 -18.40
CA LEU A 114 -6.45 0.28 -19.02
C LEU A 114 -7.74 -0.55 -18.88
N PHE A 115 -8.77 0.01 -18.24
CA PHE A 115 -10.07 -0.66 -18.05
C PHE A 115 -11.13 -0.08 -18.97
N SER A 116 -11.98 -0.92 -19.55
CA SER A 116 -13.20 -0.48 -20.24
C SER A 116 -14.42 -1.00 -19.49
N LEU A 117 -15.34 -0.11 -19.14
CA LEU A 117 -16.59 -0.51 -18.50
C LEU A 117 -17.50 -1.25 -19.51
N PRO A 118 -18.14 -2.37 -19.13
CA PRO A 118 -19.09 -3.04 -19.99
C PRO A 118 -20.25 -2.11 -20.36
N GLY A 119 -20.48 -1.91 -21.66
CA GLY A 119 -21.63 -1.15 -22.16
C GLY A 119 -21.42 0.36 -22.38
N THR A 120 -20.24 0.91 -22.09
CA THR A 120 -19.89 2.30 -22.46
C THR A 120 -18.77 2.31 -23.51
N ASN A 121 -18.96 3.06 -24.60
CA ASN A 121 -17.93 3.26 -25.64
C ASN A 121 -16.82 4.22 -25.20
N THR A 122 -16.84 4.70 -23.95
CA THR A 122 -15.90 5.66 -23.40
C THR A 122 -15.81 5.50 -21.88
N GLN A 123 -14.70 4.95 -21.42
CA GLN A 123 -13.71 5.63 -20.58
C GLN A 123 -12.66 4.58 -20.20
N VAL A 124 -11.42 4.86 -20.62
CA VAL A 124 -10.27 4.02 -20.31
C VAL A 124 -9.64 4.53 -19.02
N PHE A 125 -9.82 3.82 -17.91
CA PHE A 125 -9.18 4.19 -16.65
C PHE A 125 -7.76 3.64 -16.63
N ALA A 126 -6.77 4.52 -16.52
CA ALA A 126 -5.39 4.13 -16.28
C ALA A 126 -5.20 3.87 -14.78
N VAL A 127 -5.16 2.60 -14.40
CA VAL A 127 -4.87 2.17 -13.04
C VAL A 127 -3.41 1.76 -12.97
N ILE A 128 -2.66 2.41 -12.10
CA ILE A 128 -1.35 1.94 -11.66
C ILE A 128 -1.55 1.19 -10.33
N SER A 129 -0.67 0.24 -10.04
CA SER A 129 -0.72 -0.47 -8.75
C SER A 129 -0.43 0.48 -7.59
N ARG A 130 -0.94 0.18 -6.38
CA ARG A 130 -0.68 0.99 -5.18
C ARG A 130 0.82 1.10 -4.89
N TYR A 131 1.57 0.02 -5.12
CA TYR A 131 3.02 0.03 -5.02
C TYR A 131 3.67 1.03 -5.99
N ALA A 132 3.32 0.95 -7.29
CA ALA A 132 3.85 1.86 -8.31
C ALA A 132 3.45 3.32 -8.05
N ALA A 133 2.20 3.56 -7.64
CA ALA A 133 1.66 4.86 -7.28
C ALA A 133 2.52 5.54 -6.20
N ALA A 134 2.80 4.83 -5.13
CA ALA A 134 3.61 5.37 -4.05
C ALA A 134 5.09 5.58 -4.45
N LEU A 135 5.68 4.68 -5.24
CA LEU A 135 7.05 4.90 -5.75
C LEU A 135 7.14 6.13 -6.67
N ILE A 136 6.16 6.34 -7.55
CA ILE A 136 6.10 7.54 -8.39
C ILE A 136 6.02 8.80 -7.52
N ALA A 137 5.18 8.78 -6.46
CA ALA A 137 5.06 9.89 -5.53
C ALA A 137 6.37 10.17 -4.76
N LEU A 138 7.16 9.14 -4.47
CA LEU A 138 8.43 9.31 -3.77
C LEU A 138 9.56 9.79 -4.70
N HIS A 139 9.68 9.22 -5.90
CA HIS A 139 10.82 9.50 -6.78
C HIS A 139 10.60 10.71 -7.70
N TYR A 140 9.35 11.02 -8.09
CA TYR A 140 9.06 11.94 -9.19
C TYR A 140 8.10 13.08 -8.84
N TRP A 141 8.02 13.44 -7.55
CA TRP A 141 7.12 14.48 -7.03
C TRP A 141 7.29 15.86 -7.67
N LYS A 142 8.50 16.22 -8.15
CA LYS A 142 8.77 17.55 -8.74
C LYS A 142 8.26 17.71 -10.17
N GLU A 143 8.17 16.62 -10.94
CA GLU A 143 7.85 16.65 -12.37
C GLU A 143 6.38 16.28 -12.67
N GLN A 144 5.67 15.68 -11.71
CA GLN A 144 4.36 15.05 -11.94
C GLN A 144 3.16 15.76 -11.30
N ILE A 145 3.35 16.94 -10.70
CA ILE A 145 2.26 17.72 -10.10
C ILE A 145 1.11 17.96 -11.10
N GLN A 146 1.36 18.03 -12.41
CA GLN A 146 0.30 18.26 -13.41
C GLN A 146 -0.41 16.98 -13.89
N LEU A 147 0.27 15.82 -13.91
CA LEU A 147 -0.31 14.57 -14.39
C LEU A 147 -1.38 14.00 -13.44
N PHE A 148 -1.31 14.38 -12.16
CA PHE A 148 -2.25 13.94 -11.11
C PHE A 148 -3.16 15.06 -10.58
N ARG A 149 -3.04 16.31 -11.08
CA ARG A 149 -3.87 17.48 -10.67
C ARG A 149 -5.18 17.64 -11.43
N SER A 150 -5.47 16.81 -12.43
CA SER A 150 -6.80 16.82 -13.07
C SER A 150 -7.85 16.36 -12.06
N PRO A 151 -9.04 17.00 -11.96
CA PRO A 151 -10.14 16.45 -11.19
C PRO A 151 -10.60 15.16 -11.89
N PHE A 152 -10.12 14.01 -11.41
CA PHE A 152 -10.53 12.73 -11.94
C PHE A 152 -11.93 12.42 -11.42
N SER A 153 -12.85 12.26 -12.36
CA SER A 153 -14.29 12.14 -12.18
C SER A 153 -14.68 11.19 -11.06
N SER A 154 -15.64 11.65 -10.27
CA SER A 154 -16.44 10.86 -9.34
C SER A 154 -16.97 9.59 -10.00
N ASN A 155 -16.95 8.51 -9.21
CA ASN A 155 -17.26 7.12 -9.54
C ASN A 155 -16.05 6.34 -10.08
N ILE A 156 -15.50 5.42 -9.27
CA ILE A 156 -15.29 3.98 -9.57
C ILE A 156 -14.29 3.38 -8.55
N ASN A 157 -14.76 2.35 -7.82
CA ASN A 157 -14.04 1.38 -6.97
C ASN A 157 -13.05 1.91 -5.90
N ALA A 158 -13.33 1.61 -4.63
CA ALA A 158 -12.53 2.02 -3.47
C ALA A 158 -11.02 1.70 -3.58
N HIS A 159 -10.62 0.58 -4.19
CA HIS A 159 -9.20 0.27 -4.42
C HIS A 159 -8.47 1.21 -5.42
N GLN A 160 -9.17 1.85 -6.36
CA GLN A 160 -8.60 2.88 -7.24
C GLN A 160 -8.48 4.23 -6.54
N ASP A 161 -9.27 4.46 -5.49
CA ASP A 161 -9.18 5.65 -4.65
C ASP A 161 -8.00 5.54 -3.67
N ASN A 162 -7.69 4.33 -3.20
CA ASN A 162 -6.53 4.08 -2.35
C ASN A 162 -5.18 4.44 -3.00
N SER A 163 -4.99 4.16 -4.30
CA SER A 163 -3.74 4.55 -4.99
C SER A 163 -3.63 6.06 -5.19
N LYS A 164 -4.76 6.76 -5.39
CA LYS A 164 -4.80 8.24 -5.44
C LYS A 164 -4.48 8.84 -4.08
N LEU A 165 -5.07 8.29 -3.01
CA LEU A 165 -4.80 8.70 -1.64
C LEU A 165 -3.34 8.47 -1.25
N ASP A 166 -2.76 7.32 -1.61
CA ASP A 166 -1.34 7.06 -1.41
C ASP A 166 -0.47 8.12 -2.11
N ILE A 167 -0.73 8.42 -3.39
CA ILE A 167 0.00 9.46 -4.12
C ILE A 167 -0.15 10.82 -3.44
N ALA A 168 -1.37 11.22 -3.12
CA ALA A 168 -1.65 12.50 -2.48
C ALA A 168 -0.92 12.59 -1.13
N PHE A 169 -1.01 11.55 -0.31
CA PHE A 169 -0.36 11.47 0.99
C PHE A 169 1.16 11.64 0.89
N TYR A 170 1.86 10.78 0.14
CA TYR A 170 3.33 10.86 0.07
C TYR A 170 3.84 12.09 -0.68
N THR A 171 3.11 12.54 -1.71
CA THR A 171 3.48 13.77 -2.42
C THR A 171 3.42 14.94 -1.45
N ARG A 172 2.28 15.16 -0.79
CA ARG A 172 2.11 16.29 0.13
C ARG A 172 3.06 16.23 1.31
N LEU A 173 3.25 15.05 1.90
CA LEU A 173 4.20 14.84 3.00
C LEU A 173 5.64 15.25 2.63
N ARG A 174 6.03 15.18 1.35
CA ARG A 174 7.34 15.60 0.86
C ARG A 174 7.40 17.06 0.44
N THR A 175 6.30 17.64 -0.03
CA THR A 175 6.30 18.97 -0.67
C THR A 175 5.85 20.09 0.24
N GLU A 176 4.96 19.80 1.18
CA GLU A 176 4.28 20.81 1.98
C GLU A 176 4.04 20.35 3.41
N LYS A 177 3.56 21.29 4.24
CA LYS A 177 3.12 21.00 5.59
C LYS A 177 1.69 20.47 5.51
N LEU A 178 1.54 19.19 5.79
CA LEU A 178 0.28 18.47 5.73
C LEU A 178 -0.46 18.61 7.06
N ALA A 179 -1.56 19.36 7.09
CA ALA A 179 -2.42 19.50 8.26
C ALA A 179 -3.28 18.24 8.45
N VAL A 180 -3.25 17.70 9.67
CA VAL A 180 -4.05 16.55 10.09
C VAL A 180 -5.28 17.07 10.81
N LEU A 181 -6.45 16.73 10.28
CA LEU A 181 -7.73 17.26 10.73
C LEU A 181 -8.53 16.18 11.46
N ASN A 182 -9.20 16.55 12.54
CA ASN A 182 -10.24 15.70 13.14
C ASN A 182 -11.56 15.75 12.32
N ASP A 183 -12.56 15.02 12.79
CA ASP A 183 -13.92 14.98 12.23
C ASP A 183 -14.61 16.35 12.19
N ALA A 184 -14.29 17.24 13.14
CA ALA A 184 -14.75 18.64 13.16
C ALA A 184 -13.99 19.56 12.18
N GLY A 185 -13.03 19.03 11.42
CA GLY A 185 -12.19 19.81 10.49
C GLY A 185 -11.14 20.70 11.17
N GLN A 186 -10.92 20.51 12.48
CA GLN A 186 -9.91 21.22 13.26
C GLN A 186 -8.55 20.54 13.10
N GLU A 187 -7.51 21.35 12.93
CA GLU A 187 -6.13 20.86 12.86
C GLU A 187 -5.66 20.42 14.24
N ILE A 188 -5.31 19.14 14.37
CA ILE A 188 -4.81 18.54 15.62
C ILE A 188 -3.29 18.37 15.62
N THR A 189 -2.69 18.22 14.44
CA THR A 189 -1.25 18.16 14.25
C THR A 189 -0.91 18.44 12.78
N SER A 190 0.38 18.45 12.45
CA SER A 190 0.85 18.63 11.09
C SER A 190 2.10 17.78 10.83
N TRP A 191 2.22 17.29 9.60
CA TRP A 191 3.34 16.47 9.16
C TRP A 191 4.08 17.13 7.99
N GLY A 192 5.39 16.88 7.86
CA GLY A 192 6.19 17.37 6.73
C GLY A 192 6.37 18.90 6.66
N PRO A 193 7.06 19.40 5.61
CA PRO A 193 7.68 18.61 4.54
C PRO A 193 8.88 17.82 5.06
N CYS A 194 9.02 16.56 4.63
CA CYS A 194 10.11 15.69 5.10
C CYS A 194 10.58 14.69 4.05
N HIS A 195 11.77 14.13 4.26
CA HIS A 195 12.23 12.96 3.51
C HIS A 195 11.52 11.70 4.02
N VAL A 196 11.05 10.87 3.08
CA VAL A 196 10.45 9.57 3.37
C VAL A 196 11.40 8.49 2.86
N ALA A 197 11.90 7.66 3.78
CA ALA A 197 12.77 6.55 3.45
C ALA A 197 11.95 5.35 2.94
N GLU A 198 12.35 4.80 1.80
CA GLU A 198 11.85 3.51 1.30
C GLU A 198 12.55 2.36 2.00
N TRP A 199 11.79 1.33 2.34
CA TRP A 199 12.22 0.47 3.42
C TRP A 199 12.10 -1.04 3.17
N TYR A 200 13.20 -1.77 3.45
CA TYR A 200 13.29 -3.24 3.58
C TYR A 200 13.68 -3.75 5.01
N SER A 201 14.57 -3.11 5.81
CA SER A 201 15.00 -3.48 7.22
C SER A 201 15.43 -2.40 8.31
N ILE A 202 14.59 -1.79 9.19
CA ILE A 202 14.82 -0.56 10.04
C ILE A 202 16.05 0.38 9.76
N PRO A 203 15.88 1.71 9.54
CA PRO A 203 17.01 2.61 9.22
C PRO A 203 18.14 2.52 10.24
N MET A 204 19.38 2.29 9.77
CA MET A 204 20.57 2.28 10.64
C MET A 204 20.82 3.65 11.30
N THR A 205 20.32 4.71 10.69
CA THR A 205 20.34 6.07 11.22
C THR A 205 18.94 6.67 11.12
N LEU A 206 18.47 7.21 12.25
CA LEU A 206 17.24 8.00 12.30
C LEU A 206 17.61 9.46 12.50
N HIS A 207 16.89 10.35 11.81
CA HIS A 207 17.00 11.80 11.95
C HIS A 207 16.64 12.22 13.38
N SER A 208 17.19 13.34 13.82
CA SER A 208 16.98 13.86 15.18
C SER A 208 15.54 14.23 15.44
N GLU A 209 14.85 14.80 14.45
CA GLU A 209 13.45 15.25 14.56
C GLU A 209 12.49 14.08 14.30
N ALA A 210 12.18 13.79 13.04
CA ALA A 210 11.33 12.68 12.64
C ALA A 210 11.89 11.96 11.41
N THR A 211 11.85 10.63 11.41
CA THR A 211 12.10 9.80 10.23
C THR A 211 10.79 9.17 9.78
N TRP A 212 10.36 9.50 8.56
CA TRP A 212 9.23 8.84 7.90
C TRP A 212 9.70 7.66 7.08
N ILE A 213 8.96 6.56 7.19
CA ILE A 213 9.27 5.27 6.59
C ILE A 213 8.05 4.81 5.82
N LYS A 214 8.25 4.46 4.55
CA LYS A 214 7.27 3.73 3.74
C LYS A 214 7.61 2.23 3.78
N PRO A 215 6.75 1.36 4.35
CA PRO A 215 6.81 -0.07 4.10
C PRO A 215 6.62 -0.33 2.61
N THR A 216 7.60 -1.00 1.99
CA THR A 216 7.53 -1.37 0.56
C THR A 216 6.84 -2.70 0.32
N GLN A 217 6.59 -3.47 1.39
CA GLN A 217 5.94 -4.77 1.35
C GLN A 217 4.44 -4.64 1.64
N TRP A 218 3.61 -5.32 0.86
CA TRP A 218 2.16 -5.36 1.08
C TRP A 218 1.82 -5.90 2.47
N ASN A 219 1.00 -5.14 3.20
CA ASN A 219 0.28 -5.57 4.38
C ASN A 219 1.07 -6.37 5.43
N VAL A 220 2.39 -6.19 5.52
CA VAL A 220 3.22 -6.76 6.61
C VAL A 220 2.90 -6.09 7.95
N GLY A 221 2.11 -5.01 7.91
CA GLY A 221 1.87 -4.08 9.01
C GLY A 221 0.40 -3.79 9.34
N GLY A 222 -0.50 -3.88 8.36
CA GLY A 222 -1.81 -3.21 8.44
C GLY A 222 -1.72 -1.67 8.42
N PHE A 223 -0.61 -1.09 7.92
CA PHE A 223 -0.38 0.36 7.83
C PHE A 223 0.48 0.72 6.61
N ASP A 224 0.40 1.99 6.19
CA ASP A 224 1.03 2.52 4.98
C ASP A 224 2.25 3.39 5.28
N ALA A 225 2.34 4.02 6.45
CA ALA A 225 3.53 4.78 6.84
C ALA A 225 3.83 4.68 8.34
N ILE A 226 5.11 4.83 8.68
CA ILE A 226 5.59 4.90 10.05
C ILE A 226 6.40 6.18 10.21
N MET A 227 6.12 6.97 11.25
CA MET A 227 6.97 8.05 11.70
C MET A 227 7.65 7.66 13.01
N LEU A 228 8.97 7.79 13.05
CA LEU A 228 9.78 7.64 14.26
C LEU A 228 10.30 9.02 14.68
N CYS A 229 9.79 9.55 15.79
CA CYS A 229 10.26 10.80 16.39
C CYS A 229 11.21 10.49 17.57
N LYS A 230 12.50 10.82 17.41
CA LYS A 230 13.51 10.54 18.44
C LYS A 230 13.40 11.47 19.64
N LEU A 231 13.06 12.75 19.44
CA LEU A 231 12.93 13.73 20.52
C LEU A 231 11.83 13.33 21.50
N ASP A 232 10.67 12.94 20.96
CA ASP A 232 9.49 12.60 21.76
C ASP A 232 9.40 11.11 22.11
N PHE A 233 10.33 10.29 21.60
CA PHE A 233 10.26 8.83 21.69
C PHE A 233 8.89 8.31 21.19
N CYS A 234 8.39 8.92 20.12
CA CYS A 234 7.08 8.64 19.55
C CYS A 234 7.20 7.73 18.33
N VAL A 235 6.40 6.68 18.29
CA VAL A 235 6.11 5.90 17.09
C VAL A 235 4.70 6.24 16.66
N CYS A 236 4.55 6.70 15.42
CA CYS A 236 3.27 6.97 14.82
C CYS A 236 3.08 6.05 13.61
N PHE A 237 1.98 5.31 13.58
CA PHE A 237 1.57 4.52 12.43
C PHE A 237 0.44 5.24 11.71
N VAL A 238 0.49 5.22 10.38
CA VAL A 238 -0.53 5.82 9.52
C VAL A 238 -1.06 4.75 8.57
N VAL A 239 -2.37 4.56 8.60
CA VAL A 239 -3.13 3.77 7.64
C VAL A 239 -3.85 4.74 6.73
N VAL A 240 -3.67 4.65 5.42
CA VAL A 240 -4.34 5.49 4.43
C VAL A 240 -5.37 4.63 3.71
N THR A 241 -6.64 5.01 3.80
CA THR A 241 -7.72 4.20 3.24
C THR A 241 -8.88 5.04 2.68
N SER A 242 -9.40 4.65 1.53
CA SER A 242 -10.69 5.08 0.96
C SER A 242 -11.81 4.09 1.28
N GLU A 243 -11.51 2.97 1.94
CA GLU A 243 -12.53 2.00 2.36
C GLU A 243 -13.31 2.55 3.55
N LEU A 244 -14.62 2.32 3.59
CA LEU A 244 -15.45 2.68 4.75
C LEU A 244 -15.23 1.75 5.95
N GLN A 245 -14.58 0.61 5.73
CA GLN A 245 -14.29 -0.36 6.76
C GLN A 245 -12.84 -0.81 6.66
N GLN A 246 -12.09 -0.68 7.76
CA GLN A 246 -10.68 -1.08 7.80
C GLN A 246 -10.40 -2.08 8.93
N PRO A 247 -9.86 -3.27 8.62
CA PRO A 247 -9.41 -4.22 9.65
C PRO A 247 -8.25 -3.65 10.48
N PHE A 248 -8.26 -3.93 11.78
CA PHE A 248 -7.19 -3.54 12.70
C PHE A 248 -6.54 -4.78 13.33
N HIS A 249 -5.49 -5.23 12.66
CA HIS A 249 -4.67 -6.38 13.06
C HIS A 249 -3.51 -5.92 13.95
N ILE A 250 -3.80 -5.68 15.23
CA ILE A 250 -2.91 -5.07 16.22
C ILE A 250 -1.55 -5.78 16.34
N LYS A 251 -1.53 -7.10 16.12
CA LYS A 251 -0.31 -7.92 16.14
C LYS A 251 0.81 -7.31 15.28
N HIS A 252 0.48 -6.83 14.09
CA HIS A 252 1.48 -6.27 13.19
C HIS A 252 2.13 -4.99 13.72
N PHE A 253 1.35 -4.11 14.34
CA PHE A 253 1.85 -2.89 14.99
C PHE A 253 2.78 -3.23 16.14
N SER A 254 2.37 -4.18 17.00
CA SER A 254 3.17 -4.65 18.13
C SER A 254 4.50 -5.27 17.69
N GLU A 255 4.49 -6.16 16.70
CA GLU A 255 5.70 -6.79 16.15
C GLU A 255 6.68 -5.75 15.56
N TRP A 256 6.17 -4.69 14.93
CA TRP A 256 7.02 -3.62 14.41
C TRP A 256 7.64 -2.77 15.52
N ILE A 257 6.87 -2.43 16.55
CA ILE A 257 7.40 -1.74 17.73
C ILE A 257 8.53 -2.57 18.36
N GLU A 258 8.32 -3.88 18.55
CA GLU A 258 9.35 -4.78 19.07
C GLU A 258 10.60 -4.80 18.18
N LYS A 259 10.43 -4.83 16.85
CA LYS A 259 11.57 -4.75 15.91
C LYS A 259 12.34 -3.44 16.08
N PHE A 260 11.66 -2.30 16.22
CA PHE A 260 12.32 -1.01 16.48
C PHE A 260 13.11 -1.01 17.78
N MET A 261 12.53 -1.56 18.84
CA MET A 261 13.18 -1.64 20.15
C MET A 261 14.39 -2.58 20.14
N ARG A 262 14.34 -3.68 19.39
CA ARG A 262 15.45 -4.65 19.25
C ARG A 262 16.48 -4.27 18.18
N SER A 263 16.20 -3.26 17.36
CA SER A 263 17.11 -2.84 16.31
C SER A 263 18.44 -2.33 16.86
N SER A 264 19.48 -2.35 16.05
CA SER A 264 20.80 -1.80 16.40
C SER A 264 20.77 -0.30 16.73
N VAL A 265 19.71 0.40 16.32
CA VAL A 265 19.47 1.82 16.65
C VAL A 265 18.92 1.99 18.07
N GLY A 266 18.35 0.94 18.67
CA GLY A 266 17.89 0.94 20.06
C GLY A 266 16.81 1.99 20.34
N PHE A 267 15.75 2.03 19.52
CA PHE A 267 14.69 3.03 19.68
C PHE A 267 13.80 2.70 20.88
N ARG A 268 13.77 3.60 21.87
CA ARG A 268 12.83 3.50 23.01
C ARG A 268 11.49 4.11 22.62
N VAL A 269 10.40 3.38 22.84
CA VAL A 269 9.04 3.89 22.65
C VAL A 269 8.49 4.38 23.99
N LYS A 270 8.07 5.66 24.04
CA LYS A 270 7.31 6.23 25.17
C LYS A 270 5.90 6.64 24.77
N LYS A 271 5.69 6.95 23.49
CA LYS A 271 4.41 7.38 22.94
C LYS A 271 4.11 6.56 21.69
N LEU A 272 2.87 6.08 21.58
CA LEU A 272 2.36 5.38 20.42
C LEU A 272 1.11 6.10 19.91
N GLU A 273 1.11 6.45 18.64
CA GLU A 273 -0.03 7.02 17.93
C GLU A 273 -0.38 6.15 16.71
N ILE A 274 -1.67 5.98 16.44
CA ILE A 274 -2.16 5.26 15.27
C ILE A 274 -3.24 6.11 14.63
N PHE A 275 -3.04 6.47 13.36
CA PHE A 275 -3.93 7.30 12.57
C PHE A 275 -4.51 6.49 11.42
N PHE A 276 -5.84 6.56 11.28
CA PHE A 276 -6.56 6.12 10.08
C PHE A 276 -6.92 7.38 9.29
N VAL A 277 -6.20 7.60 8.20
CA VAL A 277 -6.41 8.69 7.26
C VAL A 277 -7.50 8.28 6.28
N VAL A 278 -8.58 9.03 6.29
CA VAL A 278 -9.76 8.84 5.43
C VAL A 278 -10.08 10.10 4.63
N GLU A 279 -10.89 9.96 3.59
CA GLU A 279 -11.44 11.13 2.90
C GLU A 279 -12.44 11.87 3.80
N ALA A 280 -12.47 13.21 3.68
CA ALA A 280 -13.26 14.06 4.58
C ALA A 280 -14.78 13.84 4.50
N ASN A 281 -15.27 13.25 3.42
CA ASN A 281 -16.67 12.84 3.25
C ASN A 281 -16.98 11.46 3.87
N CYS A 282 -15.97 10.71 4.32
CA CYS A 282 -16.14 9.35 4.86
C CYS A 282 -16.13 9.27 6.39
N PHE A 283 -15.87 10.37 7.11
CA PHE A 283 -15.73 10.37 8.58
C PHE A 283 -16.89 9.71 9.33
N SER A 284 -18.14 9.98 8.94
CA SER A 284 -19.32 9.47 9.66
C SER A 284 -19.56 7.98 9.45
N ASP A 285 -19.12 7.45 8.33
CA ASP A 285 -19.44 6.10 7.87
C ASP A 285 -18.24 5.14 8.07
N PHE A 286 -17.06 5.70 8.32
CA PHE A 286 -15.85 4.95 8.53
C PHE A 286 -15.84 4.22 9.88
N HIS A 287 -15.47 2.93 9.85
CA HIS A 287 -15.36 2.14 11.05
C HIS A 287 -14.20 1.15 10.99
N ILE A 288 -13.57 0.95 12.15
CA ILE A 288 -12.45 0.03 12.31
C ILE A 288 -12.99 -1.35 12.69
N TYR A 289 -13.00 -2.28 11.74
CA TYR A 289 -13.50 -3.65 11.93
C TYR A 289 -13.02 -4.61 10.82
N PRO A 290 -12.73 -5.90 11.13
CA PRO A 290 -12.64 -6.49 12.46
C PRO A 290 -11.36 -6.10 13.21
N VAL A 291 -11.39 -6.25 14.53
CA VAL A 291 -10.23 -5.99 15.41
C VAL A 291 -9.71 -7.31 15.95
N SER A 292 -8.41 -7.55 15.81
CA SER A 292 -7.76 -8.76 16.29
C SER A 292 -6.45 -8.45 17.02
N GLY A 293 -6.10 -9.26 18.03
CA GLY A 293 -4.87 -9.06 18.81
C GLY A 293 -5.00 -7.96 19.87
N LYS A 294 -6.19 -7.79 20.46
CA LYS A 294 -6.41 -6.86 21.57
C LYS A 294 -5.44 -7.17 22.74
N GLY A 295 -5.01 -6.13 23.44
CA GLY A 295 -4.05 -6.18 24.54
C GLY A 295 -2.58 -6.16 24.11
N LEU A 296 -2.26 -6.43 22.84
CA LEU A 296 -0.86 -6.48 22.37
C LEU A 296 -0.14 -5.12 22.37
N LEU A 297 -0.86 -4.01 22.58
CA LEU A 297 -0.30 -2.66 22.71
C LEU A 297 -0.32 -2.12 24.15
N SER A 298 -0.77 -2.91 25.14
CA SER A 298 -0.89 -2.43 26.52
C SER A 298 0.44 -2.02 27.15
N ALA A 299 1.54 -2.66 26.76
CA ALA A 299 2.89 -2.26 27.16
C ALA A 299 3.29 -0.85 26.66
N PHE A 300 2.56 -0.30 25.68
CA PHE A 300 2.82 0.98 25.04
C PHE A 300 1.74 2.03 25.36
N GLY A 301 0.95 1.81 26.42
CA GLY A 301 -0.06 2.76 26.89
C GLY A 301 -1.41 2.68 26.18
N TRP A 302 -1.71 1.57 25.50
CA TRP A 302 -2.99 1.30 24.84
C TRP A 302 -3.70 0.14 25.56
N PRO A 303 -4.64 0.43 26.48
CA PRO A 303 -5.36 -0.58 27.24
C PRO A 303 -6.10 -1.57 26.34
N GLU A 304 -6.14 -2.82 26.77
CA GLU A 304 -6.91 -3.87 26.10
C GLU A 304 -8.39 -3.48 26.00
N GLY A 305 -8.94 -3.52 24.79
CA GLY A 305 -10.35 -3.19 24.53
C GLY A 305 -10.60 -1.74 24.16
N GLU A 306 -9.67 -0.82 24.46
CA GLU A 306 -9.76 0.61 24.12
C GLU A 306 -8.98 0.97 22.85
N GLU A 307 -8.43 0.00 22.11
CA GLU A 307 -7.52 0.31 21.00
C GLU A 307 -8.22 1.01 19.84
N VAL A 308 -9.49 0.73 19.59
CA VAL A 308 -10.26 1.45 18.55
C VAL A 308 -10.51 2.89 18.96
N GLU A 309 -10.86 3.13 20.23
CA GLU A 309 -11.17 4.46 20.76
C GLU A 309 -9.92 5.36 20.81
N ARG A 310 -8.74 4.76 20.96
CA ARG A 310 -7.46 5.46 20.93
C ARG A 310 -6.93 5.72 19.53
N ALA A 311 -7.34 4.93 18.55
CA ALA A 311 -7.00 5.18 17.16
C ALA A 311 -7.68 6.47 16.67
N GLN A 312 -6.90 7.32 16.01
CA GLN A 312 -7.39 8.61 15.54
C GLN A 312 -7.84 8.48 14.10
N ILE A 313 -9.12 8.72 13.84
CA ILE A 313 -9.66 8.84 12.48
C ILE A 313 -9.50 10.29 12.06
N VAL A 314 -8.79 10.53 10.97
CA VAL A 314 -8.36 11.87 10.56
C VAL A 314 -8.48 12.07 9.06
N GLY A 315 -8.61 13.34 8.68
CA GLY A 315 -8.55 13.80 7.29
C GLY A 315 -7.27 14.60 7.06
N LEU A 316 -6.93 14.83 5.80
CA LEU A 316 -5.74 15.58 5.44
C LEU A 316 -6.07 16.83 4.62
N ARG A 317 -5.41 17.94 4.95
CA ARG A 317 -5.43 19.17 4.17
C ARG A 317 -4.00 19.64 3.92
N GLY A 318 -3.70 19.91 2.66
CA GLY A 318 -2.43 20.48 2.19
C GLY A 318 -2.73 21.58 1.20
#